data_AF-A0A535J860-F1
#
_entry.id   AF-A0A535J860-F1
#
_cell.length_a   1.000
_cell.length_b   1.000
_cell.length_c   1.000
_cell.angle_alpha   90.00
_cell.angle_beta   90.00
_cell.angle_gamma   90.00
#
_symmetry.space_group_name_H-M   'P 1'
#
loop_
_entity.id
_entity.type
_entity.pdbx_description
1 polymer ?
#
loop_
_entity_poly.entity_id
_entity_poly.type
_entity_poly.pdbx_seq_one_letter_code
_entity_poly.pdbx_strand_id
1 'polypeptide(L)' 'MENIVERLLNGDRRALARMVTLIENEVPAARRYLAELHRYAGKAHIVGVTGAPGAGKSTLVTHLVRELRR' A
#
# COMPACT_ATOMS: atom_id res chain seq x y z
N MET A 1 20.12 13.26 5.54
CA MET A 1 19.35 12.05 5.87
C MET A 1 18.03 12.18 5.13
N GLU A 2 17.84 11.45 4.02
CA GLU A 2 16.59 11.54 3.25
C GLU A 2 15.38 11.16 4.11
N ASN A 3 14.30 11.93 3.97
CA ASN A 3 13.04 11.69 4.66
C ASN A 3 12.44 10.37 4.14
N ILE A 4 11.91 9.52 5.04
CA ILE A 4 11.25 8.25 4.66
C ILE A 4 10.08 8.47 3.67
N VAL A 5 9.41 9.62 3.75
CA VAL A 5 8.34 10.01 2.82
C VAL A 5 8.89 10.22 1.41
N GLU A 6 10.00 10.93 1.27
CA GLU A 6 10.65 11.18 -0.01
C GLU A 6 11.10 9.88 -0.68
N ARG A 7 11.74 8.99 0.09
CA ARG A 7 12.13 7.67 -0.40
C ARG A 7 10.93 6.83 -0.85
N LEU A 8 9.82 6.89 -0.11
CA LEU A 8 8.58 6.20 -0.48
C LEU A 8 8.02 6.77 -1.79
N LEU A 9 7.97 8.09 -1.95
CA LEU A 9 7.52 8.75 -3.18
C LEU A 9 8.41 8.41 -4.39
N ASN A 10 9.70 8.18 -4.17
CA ASN A 10 10.65 7.71 -5.18
C ASN A 10 10.56 6.20 -5.48
N GLY A 11 9.59 5.49 -4.89
CA GLY A 11 9.34 4.06 -5.17
C GLY A 11 10.22 3.08 -4.38
N ASP A 12 10.89 3.52 -3.31
CA ASP A 12 11.68 2.63 -2.45
C ASP A 12 10.78 1.64 -1.69
N ARG A 13 10.85 0.36 -2.09
CA ARG A 13 10.10 -0.75 -1.49
C ARG A 13 10.38 -0.93 0.01
N ARG A 14 11.61 -0.66 0.48
CA ARG A 14 11.94 -0.76 1.91
C ARG A 14 11.33 0.40 2.70
N ALA A 15 11.28 1.60 2.11
CA ALA A 15 10.61 2.75 2.72
C ALA A 15 9.10 2.50 2.83
N LEU A 16 8.48 1.92 1.81
CA LEU A 16 7.08 1.50 1.84
C LEU A 16 6.81 0.49 2.96
N ALA A 17 7.58 -0.61 3.03
CA ALA A 17 7.41 -1.62 4.06
C ALA A 17 7.54 -1.04 5.47
N ARG A 18 8.55 -0.18 5.70
CA ARG A 18 8.72 0.53 6.98
C ARG A 18 7.54 1.44 7.30
N MET A 19 7.02 2.18 6.32
CA MET A 19 5.86 3.04 6.53
C MET A 19 4.62 2.24 6.95
N VAL A 20 4.34 1.11 6.29
CA VAL A 20 3.25 0.20 6.67
C VAL A 20 3.43 -0.27 8.12
N THR A 21 4.62 -0.75 8.48
CA THR A 21 4.91 -1.18 9.86
C THR A 21 4.72 -0.06 10.88
N LEU A 22 5.14 1.18 10.58
CA LEU A 22 4.95 2.31 11.51
C LEU A 22 3.46 2.63 11.70
N ILE A 23 2.65 2.53 10.64
CA ILE A 23 1.21 2.79 10.67
C ILE A 23 0.48 1.68 11.44
N GLU A 24 0.77 0.41 11.15
CA GLU A 24 0.12 -0.74 11.79
C GLU A 24 0.45 -0.84 13.29
N ASN A 25 1.63 -0.38 13.70
CA ASN A 25 2.01 -0.32 15.12
C ASN A 25 1.62 0.99 15.81
N GLU A 26 0.81 1.84 15.16
CA GLU A 26 0.32 3.10 15.71
C GLU A 26 1.42 4.03 16.25
N VAL A 27 2.60 4.02 15.63
CA VAL A 27 3.73 4.83 16.10
C VAL A 27 3.35 6.31 15.98
N PRO A 28 3.55 7.16 17.02
CA PRO A 28 3.08 8.55 17.01
C PRO A 28 3.53 9.38 15.80
N ALA A 29 4.75 9.12 15.31
CA ALA A 29 5.29 9.78 14.12
C ALA A 29 4.57 9.40 12.81
N ALA A 30 3.93 8.23 12.73
CA ALA A 30 3.25 7.74 11.53
C ALA A 30 2.10 8.64 11.09
N ARG A 31 1.38 9.23 12.06
CA ARG A 31 0.27 10.16 11.77
C ARG A 31 0.73 11.40 10.99
N ARG A 32 1.92 11.91 11.29
CA ARG A 32 2.52 13.04 10.56
C ARG A 32 2.86 12.65 9.12
N TYR A 33 3.44 11.47 8.93
CA TYR A 33 3.77 10.97 7.59
C TYR A 33 2.53 10.71 6.74
N LEU A 34 1.47 10.15 7.33
CA LEU A 34 0.17 9.96 6.66
C LEU A 34 -0.43 11.29 6.19
N ALA A 35 -0.39 12.33 7.04
CA ALA A 35 -0.87 13.66 6.66
C ALA A 35 -0.06 14.25 5.49
N GLU A 36 1.26 14.04 5.46
CA GLU A 36 2.11 14.47 4.36
C GLU A 36 1.78 13.74 3.05
N LEU A 37 1.60 12.42 3.13
CA LEU A 37 1.29 11.53 2.00
C LEU A 37 -0.12 11.73 1.43
N HIS A 38 -1.08 12.22 2.23
CA HIS A 38 -2.48 12.35 1.83
C HIS A 38 -2.67 13.13 0.52
N ARG A 39 -1.84 14.15 0.26
CA ARG A 39 -1.89 14.97 -0.97
C ARG A 39 -1.57 14.19 -2.26
N TYR A 40 -0.91 13.04 -2.15
CA TYR A 40 -0.52 12.19 -3.28
C TYR A 40 -1.50 11.02 -3.52
N ALA A 41 -2.46 10.82 -2.62
CA ALA A 41 -3.44 9.73 -2.69
C ALA A 41 -4.59 10.03 -3.69
N GLY A 42 -5.53 9.09 -3.82
CA GLY A 42 -6.78 9.27 -4.58
C GLY A 42 -6.71 8.98 -6.09
N LYS A 43 -5.52 8.66 -6.63
CA LYS A 43 -5.35 8.36 -8.07
C LYS A 43 -5.51 6.87 -8.42
N ALA A 44 -5.51 5.99 -7.42
CA ALA A 44 -5.61 4.54 -7.62
C ALA A 44 -7.07 4.07 -7.70
N HIS A 45 -7.34 3.12 -8.58
CA HIS A 45 -8.62 2.42 -8.60
C HIS A 45 -8.66 1.37 -7.47
N ILE A 46 -9.71 1.41 -6.63
CA ILE A 46 -9.84 0.54 -5.46
C ILE A 46 -10.94 -0.49 -5.73
N VAL A 47 -10.58 -1.78 -5.70
CA VAL A 47 -11.49 -2.91 -5.93
C VAL A 47 -11.53 -3.81 -4.69
N GLY A 48 -12.70 -3.94 -4.08
CA GLY A 48 -12.94 -4.91 -3.01
C GLY A 48 -13.24 -6.30 -3.57
N VAL A 49 -12.61 -7.33 -3.03
CA VAL A 49 -12.84 -8.73 -3.45
C VAL A 49 -13.23 -9.58 -2.25
N THR A 50 -14.41 -10.19 -2.30
CA THR A 50 -14.96 -11.05 -1.24
C THR A 50 -15.39 -12.41 -1.79
N GLY A 51 -15.61 -13.38 -0.90
CA GLY A 51 -16.00 -14.75 -1.23
C GLY A 51 -15.75 -15.71 -0.06
N ALA A 52 -16.51 -16.80 0.00
CA ALA A 52 -16.37 -17.82 1.05
C ALA A 52 -14.97 -18.47 1.07
N PRO A 53 -14.54 -19.06 2.19
CA PRO A 53 -13.34 -19.89 2.23
C PRO A 53 -13.39 -20.97 1.13
N GLY A 54 -12.29 -21.13 0.38
CA GLY A 54 -12.22 -22.10 -0.73
C GLY A 54 -12.82 -21.64 -2.06
N ALA A 55 -13.46 -20.46 -2.16
CA ALA A 55 -14.10 -19.97 -3.40
C ALA A 55 -13.12 -19.57 -4.53
N GLY A 56 -11.83 -19.90 -4.44
CA GLY A 56 -10.83 -19.57 -5.47
C GLY A 56 -10.39 -18.10 -5.52
N LYS A 57 -10.76 -17.30 -4.51
CA LYS A 57 -10.53 -15.85 -4.46
C LYS A 57 -9.06 -15.45 -4.63
N SER A 58 -8.12 -16.16 -4.01
CA SER A 58 -6.68 -15.89 -4.16
C SER A 58 -6.15 -16.21 -5.56
N THR A 59 -6.67 -17.29 -6.17
CA THR A 59 -6.35 -17.66 -7.56
C THR A 59 -6.82 -16.56 -8.51
N LEU A 60 -8.08 -16.13 -8.38
CA LEU A 60 -8.64 -15.05 -9.18
C LEU A 60 -7.82 -13.75 -9.05
N VAL A 61 -7.54 -13.29 -7.82
CA VAL A 61 -6.76 -12.06 -7.58
C VAL A 61 -5.35 -12.17 -8.18
N THR A 62 -4.72 -13.35 -8.08
CA THR A 62 -3.38 -13.56 -8.66
C THR A 62 -3.39 -13.40 -10.18
N HIS A 63 -4.36 -13.99 -10.87
CA HIS A 63 -4.49 -13.86 -12.32
C HIS A 63 -4.87 -12.44 -12.75
N LEU A 64 -5.80 -11.80 -12.03
CA LEU A 64 -6.21 -10.42 -12.30
C LEU A 64 -5.02 -9.45 -12.19
N VAL A 65 -4.22 -9.55 -11.13
CA VAL A 65 -3.03 -8.71 -10.94
C VAL A 65 -1.99 -8.95 -12.04
N ARG A 66 -1.85 -10.19 -12.53
CA ARG A 66 -0.94 -10.49 -13.65
C ARG A 66 -1.41 -9.84 -14.94
N GLU A 67 -2.72 -9.86 -15.21
CA GLU A 67 -3.29 -9.25 -16.42
C GLU A 67 -3.17 -7.73 -16.39
N LEU A 68 -3.50 -7.09 -15.26
CA LEU A 68 -3.46 -5.62 -15.11
C LEU A 68 -2.05 -5.01 -15.10
N ARG A 69 -1.01 -5.84 -14.95
CA ARG A 69 0.39 -5.41 -14.96
C ARG A 69 1.07 -5.58 -16.32
N ARG A 70 0.37 -6.13 -17.31
CA ARG A 70 0.81 -6.12 -18.71
C ARG A 70 0.71 -4.70 -19.25
#